data_AF-A0A2P1ECH5-F1
#
_entry.id   AF-A0A2P1ECH5-F1
#
_cell.length_a   1.000
_cell.length_b   1.000
_cell.length_c   1.000
_cell.angle_alpha   90.00
_cell.angle_beta   90.00
_cell.angle_gamma   90.00
#
_symmetry.space_group_name_H-M   'P 1'
#
loop_
_entity.id
_entity.type
_entity.pdbx_description
1 polymer ?
#
loop_
_entity_poly.entity_id
_entity_poly.type
_entity_poly.pdbx_seq_one_letter_code
_entity_poly.pdbx_strand_id
1 'polypeptide(L)'
;GEDPYLTAQMGIAFVKGLQGDHPKYRKTDATAKHFAVHSGPEHNRHEFDVHPSERDLYETYLPAFQALVQQANVASVMGAYNRVFGESA
;
A
#
# COMPACT_ATOMS: atom_id res chain seq x y z
N GLY A 1 6.81 -0.65 -8.51
CA GLY A 1 8.25 -0.76 -8.80
C GLY A 1 8.96 -1.12 -7.52
N GLU A 2 10.28 -1.00 -7.49
CA GLU A 2 11.10 -1.33 -6.31
C GLU A 2 11.45 -0.12 -5.42
N ASP A 3 11.37 1.10 -5.96
CA ASP A 3 11.70 2.32 -5.21
C ASP A 3 10.51 2.82 -4.36
N PRO A 4 10.66 2.95 -3.02
CA PRO A 4 9.58 3.39 -2.13
C PRO A 4 9.12 4.83 -2.40
N TYR A 5 10.04 5.73 -2.72
CA TYR A 5 9.73 7.15 -2.94
C TYR A 5 8.93 7.36 -4.22
N LEU A 6 9.40 6.82 -5.34
CA LEU A 6 8.72 6.89 -6.63
C LEU A 6 7.34 6.22 -6.55
N THR A 7 7.25 5.05 -5.91
CA THR A 7 5.97 4.36 -5.71
C THR A 7 4.98 5.22 -4.91
N ALA A 8 5.46 5.91 -3.86
CA ALA A 8 4.63 6.85 -3.09
C ALA A 8 4.15 8.03 -3.94
N GLN A 9 5.04 8.69 -4.71
CA GLN A 9 4.68 9.83 -5.55
C GLN A 9 3.64 9.46 -6.62
N MET A 10 3.85 8.33 -7.29
CA MET A 10 2.90 7.80 -8.28
C MET A 10 1.55 7.46 -7.62
N GLY A 11 1.58 6.81 -6.46
CA GLY A 11 0.38 6.47 -5.71
C GLY A 11 -0.43 7.70 -5.29
N ILE A 12 0.23 8.75 -4.78
CA ILE A 12 -0.45 10.00 -4.39
C ILE A 12 -1.18 10.61 -5.58
N ALA A 13 -0.49 10.73 -6.72
CA ALA A 13 -1.08 11.28 -7.93
C ALA A 13 -2.28 10.43 -8.39
N PHE A 14 -2.16 9.10 -8.31
CA PHE A 14 -3.22 8.17 -8.69
C PHE A 14 -4.46 8.29 -7.79
N VAL A 15 -4.28 8.29 -6.47
CA VAL A 15 -5.37 8.45 -5.50
C VAL A 15 -6.08 9.79 -5.69
N LYS A 16 -5.34 10.90 -5.82
CA LYS A 16 -5.94 12.22 -6.07
C LYS A 16 -6.70 12.27 -7.39
N GLY A 17 -6.17 11.65 -8.44
CA GLY A 17 -6.85 11.53 -9.74
C GLY A 17 -8.16 10.76 -9.66
N LEU A 18 -8.15 9.60 -8.98
CA LEU A 18 -9.34 8.76 -8.78
C LEU A 18 -10.38 9.46 -7.90
N GLN A 19 -9.98 10.00 -6.75
CA GLN A 19 -10.92 10.57 -5.79
C GLN A 19 -11.43 11.95 -6.21
N GLY A 20 -10.68 12.68 -7.04
CA GLY A 20 -10.99 14.05 -7.41
C GLY A 20 -10.87 15.03 -6.24
N ASP A 21 -11.33 16.25 -6.48
CA ASP A 21 -11.13 17.43 -5.63
C ASP A 21 -12.44 18.14 -5.25
N HIS A 22 -13.59 17.55 -5.56
CA HIS A 22 -14.87 18.17 -5.22
C HIS A 22 -15.04 18.22 -3.69
N PRO A 23 -15.47 19.37 -3.12
CA PRO A 23 -15.46 19.62 -1.67
C PRO A 23 -16.42 18.76 -0.82
N LYS A 24 -17.14 17.81 -1.43
CA LYS A 24 -18.20 17.03 -0.76
C LYS A 24 -18.27 15.60 -1.27
N TYR A 25 -18.10 15.40 -2.57
CA TYR A 25 -18.22 14.10 -3.21
C TYR A 25 -16.87 13.67 -3.77
N ARG A 26 -16.49 12.42 -3.55
CA ARG A 26 -15.39 11.81 -4.30
C ARG A 26 -15.92 11.32 -5.65
N LYS A 27 -15.11 11.40 -6.70
CA LYS A 27 -15.45 10.82 -8.02
C LYS A 27 -15.55 9.29 -7.93
N THR A 28 -14.61 8.69 -7.21
CA THR A 28 -14.64 7.29 -6.78
C THR A 28 -13.78 7.13 -5.52
N ASP A 29 -13.94 6.04 -4.78
CA ASP A 29 -13.11 5.72 -3.62
C ASP A 29 -11.89 4.91 -4.08
N ALA A 30 -10.70 5.43 -3.80
CA ALA A 30 -9.48 4.68 -4.03
C ALA A 30 -9.21 3.72 -2.86
N THR A 31 -8.70 2.54 -3.18
CA THR A 31 -8.32 1.51 -2.20
C THR A 31 -6.84 1.19 -2.36
N ALA A 32 -6.03 1.51 -1.35
CA ALA A 32 -4.63 1.11 -1.31
C ALA A 32 -4.51 -0.40 -1.07
N LYS A 33 -3.68 -1.09 -1.84
CA LYS A 33 -3.50 -2.55 -1.74
C LYS A 33 -2.12 -2.99 -2.25
N HIS A 34 -1.60 -4.14 -1.83
CA HIS A 34 -2.13 -5.06 -0.81
C HIS A 34 -1.34 -4.85 0.49
N PHE A 35 -2.04 -4.50 1.57
CA PHE A 35 -1.42 -4.17 2.86
C PHE A 35 -1.20 -5.45 3.68
N ALA A 36 0.02 -5.88 4.01
CA ALA A 36 1.30 -5.34 3.56
C ALA A 36 2.27 -6.45 3.14
N VAL A 37 3.41 -6.04 2.57
CA VAL A 37 4.54 -6.91 2.21
C VAL A 37 4.17 -8.01 1.20
N HIS A 38 3.15 -7.78 0.36
CA HIS A 38 2.70 -8.74 -0.66
C HIS A 38 3.64 -8.87 -1.87
N SER A 39 4.80 -8.21 -1.84
CA SER A 39 5.79 -8.22 -2.92
C SER A 39 6.67 -9.47 -2.95
N GLY A 40 6.40 -10.46 -2.09
CA GLY A 40 7.21 -11.69 -1.94
C GLY A 40 7.33 -12.54 -3.20
N PRO A 41 7.98 -13.71 -3.11
CA PRO A 41 8.33 -14.49 -4.29
C PRO A 41 7.09 -14.75 -5.14
N GLU A 42 7.17 -14.39 -6.42
CA GLU A 42 5.97 -14.31 -7.26
C GLU A 42 5.20 -15.64 -7.33
N HIS A 43 5.92 -16.77 -7.30
CA HIS A 43 5.34 -18.11 -7.35
C HIS A 43 4.45 -18.48 -6.15
N ASN A 44 4.64 -17.85 -4.97
CA ASN A 44 3.90 -18.19 -3.74
C ASN A 44 3.41 -16.96 -2.95
N ARG A 45 3.33 -15.78 -3.60
CA ARG A 45 2.95 -14.51 -2.96
C ARG A 45 1.60 -14.53 -2.23
N HIS A 46 0.72 -15.48 -2.54
CA HIS A 46 -0.60 -15.59 -1.92
C HIS A 46 -0.62 -16.40 -0.62
N GLU A 47 0.45 -17.13 -0.29
CA GLU A 47 0.43 -18.13 0.79
C GLU A 47 1.59 -17.99 1.78
N PHE A 48 2.69 -17.35 1.38
CA PHE A 48 3.89 -17.24 2.18
C PHE A 48 3.69 -16.46 3.49
N ASP A 49 4.56 -16.73 4.46
CA ASP A 49 4.71 -15.93 5.67
C ASP A 49 6.04 -15.18 5.60
N VAL A 50 5.99 -13.86 5.76
CA VAL A 50 7.16 -12.98 5.63
C VAL A 50 7.56 -12.40 6.97
N HIS A 51 8.86 -12.42 7.24
CA HIS A 51 9.47 -11.89 8.46
C HIS A 51 10.48 -10.81 8.07
N PRO A 52 10.01 -9.64 7.58
CA PRO A 52 10.90 -8.56 7.18
C PRO A 52 11.62 -8.01 8.41
N SER A 53 12.82 -7.46 8.22
CA SER A 53 13.42 -6.63 9.26
C SER A 53 12.53 -5.41 9.52
N GLU A 54 12.55 -4.85 10.73
CA GLU A 54 11.83 -3.60 11.01
C GLU A 54 12.23 -2.50 10.02
N ARG A 55 13.51 -2.46 9.67
CA ARG A 55 14.03 -1.52 8.68
C ARG A 55 13.35 -1.70 7.32
N ASP A 56 13.29 -2.91 6.78
CA ASP A 56 12.64 -3.13 5.48
C ASP A 56 11.15 -2.81 5.55
N LEU A 57 10.49 -3.16 6.65
CA LEU A 57 9.08 -2.87 6.86
C LEU A 57 8.82 -1.36 6.79
N TYR A 58 9.57 -0.56 7.56
CA TYR A 58 9.34 0.88 7.69
C TYR A 58 10.00 1.74 6.61
N GLU A 59 11.13 1.33 6.05
CA GLU A 59 11.87 2.10 5.03
C GLU A 59 11.55 1.67 3.60
N THR A 60 11.03 0.45 3.39
CA THR A 60 10.75 -0.07 2.04
C THR A 60 9.27 -0.36 1.78
N TYR A 61 8.60 -1.14 2.62
CA TYR A 61 7.24 -1.64 2.32
C TYR A 61 6.10 -0.68 2.68
N LEU A 62 6.17 -0.07 3.87
CA LEU A 62 5.11 0.82 4.37
C LEU A 62 5.12 2.28 3.87
N PRO A 63 6.25 2.88 3.40
CA PRO A 63 6.27 4.30 3.02
C PRO A 63 5.20 4.70 2.00
N ALA A 64 4.94 3.85 1.00
CA ALA A 64 3.91 4.12 0.00
C ALA A 64 2.52 4.20 0.64
N PHE A 65 2.14 3.23 1.49
CA PHE A 65 0.85 3.24 2.19
C PHE A 65 0.72 4.45 3.12
N GLN A 66 1.78 4.76 3.88
CA GLN A 66 1.81 5.94 4.74
C GLN A 66 1.56 7.22 3.93
N ALA A 67 2.21 7.37 2.78
CA ALA A 67 2.04 8.53 1.91
C ALA A 67 0.62 8.62 1.34
N LEU A 68 0.02 7.50 0.94
CA LEU A 68 -1.37 7.46 0.46
C LEU A 68 -2.37 7.90 1.53
N VAL A 69 -2.18 7.46 2.77
CA VAL A 69 -3.03 7.83 3.90
C VAL A 69 -2.83 9.30 4.26
N GLN A 70 -1.58 9.73 4.49
CA GLN A 70 -1.27 11.05 5.05
C GLN A 70 -1.34 12.20 4.03
N GLN A 71 -1.04 11.95 2.76
CA GLN A 71 -0.89 13.00 1.74
C GLN A 71 -1.96 12.97 0.66
N ALA A 72 -2.61 11.82 0.45
CA ALA A 72 -3.64 11.65 -0.58
C ALA A 72 -5.04 11.36 -0.02
N ASN A 73 -5.18 11.15 1.29
CA ASN A 73 -6.44 10.80 1.95
C ASN A 73 -7.15 9.62 1.25
N VAL A 74 -6.41 8.53 0.99
CA VAL A 74 -6.98 7.33 0.38
C VAL A 74 -8.18 6.83 1.20
N ALA A 75 -9.28 6.51 0.51
CA ALA A 75 -10.56 6.22 1.17
C ALA A 75 -10.56 4.87 1.91
N SER A 76 -9.76 3.90 1.45
CA SER A 76 -9.74 2.55 2.02
C SER A 76 -8.39 1.86 1.83
N VAL A 77 -8.17 0.80 2.61
CA VAL A 77 -7.01 -0.10 2.53
C VAL A 77 -7.53 -1.54 2.44
N MET A 78 -6.92 -2.34 1.58
CA MET A 78 -7.21 -3.76 1.41
C MET A 78 -6.02 -4.59 1.87
N GLY A 79 -6.30 -5.56 2.75
CA GLY A 79 -5.32 -6.51 3.28
C GLY A 79 -4.71 -7.40 2.19
N ALA A 80 -3.54 -7.95 2.49
CA ALA A 80 -2.85 -8.91 1.65
C ALA A 80 -3.25 -10.34 2.01
N TYR A 81 -2.99 -11.27 1.09
CA TYR A 81 -3.29 -12.69 1.31
C TYR A 81 -2.24 -13.38 2.20
N ASN A 82 -0.99 -12.92 2.13
CA ASN A 82 0.14 -13.49 2.87
C ASN A 82 0.05 -13.20 4.36
N ARG A 83 0.88 -13.90 5.13
CA ARG A 83 1.11 -13.58 6.54
C ARG A 83 2.31 -12.66 6.69
N VAL A 84 2.33 -11.89 7.78
CA VAL A 84 3.47 -11.10 8.24
C VAL A 84 3.71 -11.44 9.71
N PHE A 85 4.91 -11.91 10.04
CA PHE A 85 5.26 -12.39 11.39
C PHE A 85 4.31 -13.48 11.93
N GLY A 86 3.82 -14.37 11.05
CA GLY A 86 2.92 -15.47 11.43
C GLY A 86 1.43 -15.09 11.50
N GLU A 87 1.09 -13.81 11.40
CA GLU A 87 -0.29 -13.30 11.48
C GLU A 87 -0.84 -12.93 10.09
N SER A 88 -2.15 -12.99 9.93
CA SER A 88 -2.80 -12.50 8.69
C SER A 88 -2.53 -11.01 8.50
N ALA A 89 -2.14 -10.63 7.28
CA ALA A 89 -1.92 -9.23 6.91
C ALA A 89 -3.21 -8.42 6.77
#